data_AF-A0A0P7Y4K6-F1
#
_entry.id   AF-A0A0P7Y4K6-F1
#
_cell.length_a   1.000
_cell.length_b   1.000
_cell.length_c   1.000
_cell.angle_alpha   90.00
_cell.angle_beta   90.00
_cell.angle_gamma   90.00
#
_symmetry.space_group_name_H-M   'P 1'
#
loop_
_entity.id
_entity.type
_entity.pdbx_description
1 polymer ?
#
loop_
_entity_poly.entity_id
_entity_poly.type
_entity_poly.pdbx_seq_one_letter_code
_entity_poly.pdbx_strand_id
1 'polypeptide(L)' 'MRGFSFFNMAALTLGLAFLYIPILLLVIYSFNESRLVTVWGGFSTQWYGELFRNEPLMRAAWPNLNT' A
#
# COMPACT_ATOMS: atom_id res chain seq x y z
N MET A 1 -4.99 -33.94 -16.89
CA MET A 1 -4.80 -32.60 -16.32
C MET A 1 -5.76 -31.67 -17.06
N ARG A 2 -6.83 -31.18 -16.43
CA ARG A 2 -7.76 -30.26 -17.11
C ARG A 2 -7.00 -28.96 -17.36
N GLY A 3 -6.75 -28.63 -18.64
CA GLY A 3 -6.07 -27.41 -19.04
C GLY A 3 -6.76 -26.19 -18.42
N PHE A 4 -5.97 -25.17 -18.11
CA PHE A 4 -6.44 -23.88 -17.62
C PHE A 4 -7.67 -23.45 -18.41
N SER A 5 -8.85 -23.52 -17.80
CA SER A 5 -10.05 -22.92 -18.37
C SER A 5 -9.79 -21.41 -18.42
N PHE A 6 -10.01 -20.79 -19.58
CA PHE A 6 -9.90 -19.34 -19.75
C PHE A 6 -10.66 -18.58 -18.65
N PHE A 7 -11.83 -19.10 -18.25
CA PHE A 7 -12.61 -18.57 -17.14
C PHE A 7 -11.86 -18.58 -15.80
N ASN A 8 -11.17 -19.68 -15.46
CA ASN A 8 -10.42 -19.79 -14.22
C ASN A 8 -9.22 -18.82 -14.22
N MET A 9 -8.53 -18.68 -15.36
CA MET A 9 -7.42 -17.75 -15.49
C MET A 9 -7.89 -16.29 -15.37
N ALA A 10 -8.99 -15.94 -16.03
CA ALA A 10 -9.60 -14.62 -15.93
C ALA A 10 -10.06 -14.32 -14.50
N ALA A 11 -10.74 -15.26 -13.84
CA ALA A 11 -11.20 -15.10 -12.46
C ALA A 11 -10.03 -14.90 -11.48
N LEU A 12 -8.95 -15.68 -11.61
CA LEU A 12 -7.76 -15.51 -10.78
C LEU A 12 -7.08 -14.15 -11.05
N THR A 13 -6.95 -13.76 -12.32
CA THR A 13 -6.32 -12.49 -12.69
C THR A 13 -7.11 -11.30 -12.16
N LEU A 14 -8.43 -11.30 -12.33
CA LEU A 14 -9.31 -10.23 -11.85
C LEU A 14 -9.37 -10.20 -10.31
N GLY A 15 -9.43 -11.36 -9.66
CA GLY A 15 -9.38 -11.46 -8.20
C GLY A 15 -8.08 -10.88 -7.64
N LEU A 16 -6.94 -11.25 -8.21
CA LEU A 16 -5.64 -10.70 -7.81
C LEU A 16 -5.55 -9.20 -8.14
N ALA A 17 -5.94 -8.78 -9.34
CA ALA A 17 -5.94 -7.37 -9.71
C ALA A 17 -6.77 -6.53 -8.74
N PHE A 18 -7.97 -6.99 -8.38
CA PHE A 18 -8.82 -6.32 -7.40
C PHE A 18 -8.17 -6.20 -6.01
N LEU A 19 -7.43 -7.22 -5.55
CA LEU A 19 -6.72 -7.18 -4.28
C LEU A 19 -5.49 -6.27 -4.32
N TYR A 20 -4.71 -6.32 -5.40
CA TYR A 20 -3.41 -5.66 -5.48
C TYR A 20 -3.47 -4.23 -6.01
N ILE A 21 -4.45 -3.87 -6.85
CA ILE A 21 -4.59 -2.49 -7.37
C ILE A 21 -4.74 -1.48 -6.22
N PRO A 22 -5.62 -1.66 -5.22
CA PRO A 22 -5.73 -0.71 -4.11
C PRO A 22 -4.43 -0.57 -3.32
N ILE A 23 -3.72 -1.68 -3.08
CA ILE A 23 -2.43 -1.67 -2.39
C ILE A 23 -1.39 -0.91 -3.22
N LEU A 24 -1.34 -1.15 -4.54
CA LEU A 24 -0.46 -0.44 -5.45
C LEU A 24 -0.73 1.06 -5.45
N LEU A 25 -2.01 1.46 -5.45
CA LEU A 25 -2.39 2.87 -5.33
C LEU A 25 -1.90 3.46 -4.01
N LEU A 26 -2.06 2.77 -2.88
CA LEU A 26 -1.52 3.21 -1.60
C LEU A 26 0.00 3.41 -1.65
N VAL A 27 0.72 2.48 -2.29
CA VAL A 27 2.18 2.58 -2.48
C VAL A 27 2.55 3.76 -3.39
N ILE A 28 1.83 4.00 -4.48
CA ILE A 28 2.10 5.14 -5.37
C ILE A 28 1.83 6.46 -4.63
N TYR A 29 0.70 6.55 -3.93
CA TYR A 29 0.33 7.76 -3.20
C TYR A 29 1.18 8.00 -1.95
N SER A 30 1.81 6.98 -1.36
CA SER A 30 2.75 7.20 -0.24
C SER A 30 3.99 7.98 -0.65
N PHE A 31 4.29 8.05 -1.95
CA PHE A 31 5.34 8.90 -2.50
C PHE A 31 4.85 10.30 -2.92
N ASN A 32 3.58 10.65 -2.72
CA ASN A 32 3.08 11.98 -3.07
C ASN A 32 3.54 13.02 -2.03
N GLU A 33 4.21 14.07 -2.48
CA GLU A 33 4.59 15.18 -1.60
C GLU A 33 3.37 15.92 -1.03
N SER A 34 2.26 15.93 -1.77
CA SER A 34 1.00 16.53 -1.33
C SER A 34 0.26 15.64 -0.33
N ARG A 35 -0.34 16.28 0.69
CA ARG A 35 -1.25 15.61 1.65
C ARG A 35 -2.63 15.31 1.07
N LEU A 36 -2.98 15.88 -0.09
CA LEU A 36 -4.24 15.65 -0.79
C LEU A 36 -4.03 14.65 -1.93
N VAL A 37 -4.75 13.52 -1.89
CA VAL A 37 -4.70 12.48 -2.92
C VAL A 37 -5.15 12.95 -4.30
N THR A 38 -5.89 14.07 -4.38
CA THR A 38 -6.37 14.68 -5.63
C THR A 38 -5.36 15.61 -6.28
N VAL A 39 -4.30 16.00 -5.56
CA VAL A 39 -3.27 16.92 -6.05
C VAL A 39 -1.95 16.19 -6.09
N TRP A 40 -1.35 16.06 -7.27
CA TRP A 40 -0.01 15.49 -7.40
C TRP A 40 1.04 16.56 -7.09
N GLY A 41 1.70 16.44 -5.93
CA GLY A 41 2.72 17.39 -5.47
C GLY A 41 4.13 17.10 -6.00
N GLY A 42 4.35 15.91 -6.59
CA GLY A 42 5.68 15.41 -6.94
C GLY A 42 6.03 14.13 -6.17
N PHE A 43 7.16 13.53 -6.52
CA PHE A 43 7.68 12.35 -5.84
C PHE A 43 8.50 12.77 -4.61
N SER A 44 8.15 12.25 -3.43
CA SER A 44 8.84 12.53 -2.18
C SER A 44 8.78 11.34 -1.22
N THR A 45 9.86 11.13 -0.46
CA THR A 45 9.93 10.14 0.62
C THR A 45 9.89 10.79 2.01
N GLN A 46 9.58 12.08 2.09
CA GLN A 46 9.63 12.86 3.34
C GLN A 46 8.78 12.26 4.47
N TRP A 47 7.63 11.68 4.12
CA TRP A 47 6.69 11.12 5.08
C TRP A 47 7.25 9.91 5.83
N TYR A 48 8.12 9.13 5.19
CA TYR A 48 8.82 8.04 5.88
C TYR A 48 9.79 8.59 6.93
N GLY A 49 10.51 9.67 6.62
CA GLY A 49 11.39 10.34 7.60
C GLY A 49 10.61 10.95 8.76
N GLU A 50 9.48 11.59 8.48
CA GLU A 50 8.59 12.16 9.50
C GLU A 50 7.96 11.08 10.39
N LEU A 51 7.61 9.93 9.80
CA LEU A 51 7.08 8.77 10.51
C LEU A 51 8.05 8.27 11.59
N PHE A 52 9.34 8.14 11.26
CA PHE A 52 10.36 7.70 12.21
C PHE A 52 10.65 8.73 13.31
N ARG A 53 10.40 10.02 13.05
CA ARG A 53 10.52 11.07 14.08
C ARG A 53 9.32 11.12 15.03
N ASN A 54 8.21 10.49 14.66
CA ASN A 54 7.00 10.45 15.46
C ASN A 54 7.05 9.30 16.49
N GLU A 55 7.72 9.56 17.61
CA GLU A 55 7.87 8.64 18.75
C GLU A 55 6.54 7.99 19.20
N PRO A 56 5.44 8.73 19.42
CA PRO A 56 4.14 8.12 19.76
C PRO A 56 3.65 7.13 18.71
N LEU A 57 3.78 7.47 17.43
CA LEU A 57 3.32 6.64 16.32
C LEU A 57 4.21 5.40 16.16
N MET A 58 5.52 5.53 16.34
CA MET A 58 6.47 4.39 16.38
C MET A 58 6.19 3.43 17.53
N ARG A 59 5.87 3.94 18.72
CA ARG A 59 5.46 3.09 19.86
C ARG A 59 4.14 2.36 19.61
N ALA A 60 3.21 2.99 18.89
CA ALA A 60 1.96 2.34 18.50
C ALA A 60 2.15 1.31 17.38
N ALA A 61 3.11 1.53 16.47
CA ALA A 61 3.47 0.60 15.42
C ALA A 61 4.20 -0.65 15.94
N TRP A 62 4.93 -0.52 17.06
CA TRP A 62 5.58 -1.62 17.74
C TRP A 62 4.99 -1.81 19.14
N PRO A 63 3.76 -2.34 19.27
CA PRO A 63 3.24 -2.69 20.58
C PRO A 63 4.19 -3.72 21.18
N ASN A 64 4.81 -3.36 22.30
CA ASN A 64 5.72 -4.23 23.02
C ASN A 64 4.97 -5.55 23.30
N LEU A 65 5.51 -6.67 22.80
CA LEU A 65 5.01 -8.04 23.05
C LEU A 65 5.22 -8.49 24.51
N ASN A 66 5.24 -7.55 25.47
CA ASN A 66 5.63 -7.79 26.85
C ASN A 66 4.66 -7.17 27.86
N THR A 67 3.37 -7.49 27.68
CA THR A 67 2.36 -7.48 28.73
C THR A 67 1.64 -8.82 28.71
#